data_AF-A0A2G8HWU2-F1
#
_entry.id   AF-A0A2G8HWU2-F1
#
_cell.length_a   1.000
_cell.length_b   1.000
_cell.length_c   1.000
_cell.angle_alpha   90.00
_cell.angle_beta   90.00
_cell.angle_gamma   90.00
#
_symmetry.space_group_name_H-M   'P 1'
#
loop_
_entity.id
_entity.type
_entity.pdbx_description
1 polymer ?
#
loop_
_entity_poly.entity_id
_entity_poly.type
_entity_poly.pdbx_seq_one_letter_code
_entity_poly.pdbx_strand_id
1 'polypeptide(L)'
;MVKKIALYLVGALVIISIFLASYFDKDNNLRDEAIRMGDTFYCKKIEVSFIKKKCFEIVERKLSLLKKCRSENGYNAKECNNLAY
;
A
#
# COMPACT_ATOMS: atom_id res chain seq x y z
N MET A 1 -20.18 -23.15 -32.57
CA MET A 1 -20.62 -22.36 -31.40
C MET A 1 -19.50 -22.18 -30.38
N VAL A 2 -18.83 -23.25 -29.93
CA VAL A 2 -17.76 -23.22 -28.91
C VAL A 2 -16.64 -22.21 -29.19
N LYS A 3 -16.14 -22.11 -30.43
CA LYS A 3 -15.09 -21.15 -30.80
C LYS A 3 -15.48 -19.68 -30.60
N LYS A 4 -16.76 -19.33 -30.81
CA LYS A 4 -17.25 -17.95 -30.60
C LYS A 4 -17.37 -17.62 -29.11
N ILE A 5 -17.81 -18.58 -28.30
CA ILE A 5 -17.92 -18.43 -26.83
C ILE A 5 -16.53 -18.27 -26.19
N ALA A 6 -15.55 -19.07 -26.63
CA ALA A 6 -14.17 -18.96 -26.17
C ALA A 6 -13.59 -17.56 -26.46
N LEU A 7 -13.92 -16.97 -27.61
CA LEU A 7 -13.46 -15.63 -27.99
C LEU A 7 -14.05 -14.53 -27.08
N TYR A 8 -15.34 -14.63 -26.73
CA TYR A 8 -15.97 -13.73 -25.76
C TYR A 8 -15.42 -13.90 -24.35
N LEU A 9 -15.10 -15.13 -23.93
CA LEU A 9 -14.46 -15.41 -22.64
C LEU A 9 -13.07 -14.79 -22.54
N VAL A 10 -12.25 -14.94 -23.59
CA VAL A 10 -10.92 -14.31 -23.65
C VAL A 10 -11.05 -12.79 -23.62
N GLY A 11 -11.97 -12.21 -24.40
CA GLY A 11 -12.25 -10.78 -24.38
C GLY A 11 -12.68 -10.27 -23.00
N ALA A 12 -13.57 -10.98 -22.33
CA ALA A 12 -14.02 -10.64 -20.97
C ALA A 12 -12.87 -10.74 -19.95
N LEU A 13 -12.02 -11.77 -20.04
CA LEU A 13 -10.86 -11.94 -19.17
C LEU A 13 -9.84 -10.80 -19.32
N VAL A 14 -9.61 -10.32 -20.54
CA VAL A 14 -8.73 -9.16 -20.79
C VAL A 14 -9.31 -7.89 -20.16
N ILE A 15 -10.61 -7.67 -20.27
CA ILE A 15 -11.24 -6.50 -19.65
C ILE A 15 -11.10 -6.58 -18.12
N ILE A 16 -11.41 -7.74 -17.54
CA ILE A 16 -11.30 -7.98 -16.09
C ILE A 16 -9.87 -7.77 -15.59
N SER A 17 -8.85 -8.23 -16.34
CA SER A 17 -7.46 -8.06 -15.94
C SER A 17 -7.00 -6.61 -15.97
N ILE A 18 -7.46 -5.80 -16.92
CA ILE A 18 -7.19 -4.35 -16.97
C ILE A 18 -7.78 -3.65 -15.75
N PHE A 19 -9.04 -3.96 -15.40
CA PHE A 19 -9.67 -3.39 -14.21
C PHE A 19 -8.94 -3.80 -12.92
N LEU A 20 -8.61 -5.08 -12.76
CA LEU A 20 -7.84 -5.56 -11.61
C LEU A 20 -6.49 -4.87 -11.47
N ALA A 21 -5.75 -4.71 -12.58
CA ALA A 21 -4.47 -4.01 -12.59
C ALA A 21 -4.63 -2.56 -12.11
N SER A 22 -5.62 -1.83 -12.64
CA SER A 22 -5.88 -0.44 -12.22
C SER A 22 -6.26 -0.32 -10.74
N TYR A 23 -7.04 -1.26 -10.21
CA TYR A 23 -7.38 -1.30 -8.79
C TYR A 23 -6.14 -1.55 -7.91
N PHE A 24 -5.29 -2.51 -8.30
CA PHE A 24 -4.05 -2.77 -7.57
C PHE A 24 -3.08 -1.60 -7.61
N ASP A 25 -2.95 -0.92 -8.75
CA ASP A 25 -2.09 0.26 -8.87
C ASP A 25 -2.55 1.41 -7.96
N LYS A 26 -3.87 1.66 -7.91
CA LYS A 26 -4.45 2.66 -7.00
C LYS A 26 -4.13 2.34 -5.53
N ASP A 27 -4.30 1.08 -5.13
CA ASP A 27 -4.04 0.64 -3.77
C ASP A 27 -2.55 0.65 -3.41
N ASN A 28 -1.66 0.33 -4.37
CA ASN A 28 -0.22 0.47 -4.20
C ASN A 28 0.20 1.93 -4.04
N ASN A 29 -0.38 2.86 -4.81
CA ASN A 29 -0.11 4.28 -4.65
C ASN A 29 -0.53 4.79 -3.27
N LEU A 30 -1.71 4.39 -2.79
CA LEU A 30 -2.16 4.72 -1.43
C LEU A 30 -1.22 4.16 -0.36
N ARG A 31 -0.70 2.95 -0.57
CA ARG A 31 0.30 2.34 0.32
C ARG A 31 1.58 3.17 0.36
N ASP A 32 2.12 3.51 -0.80
CA ASP A 32 3.40 4.21 -0.89
C ASP A 32 3.26 5.63 -0.29
N GLU A 33 2.10 6.27 -0.47
CA GLU A 33 1.76 7.54 0.16
C GLU A 33 1.63 7.43 1.70
N ALA A 34 1.01 6.37 2.21
CA ALA A 34 0.94 6.08 3.64
C ALA A 34 2.34 5.92 4.26
N ILE A 35 3.23 5.20 3.58
CA ILE A 35 4.61 4.95 4.03
C ILE A 35 5.42 6.25 4.03
N ARG A 36 5.25 7.08 2.99
CA ARG A 36 5.91 8.39 2.87
C ARG A 36 5.48 9.34 3.99
N MET A 37 4.18 9.39 4.31
CA MET A 37 3.68 10.23 5.39
C MET A 37 3.83 9.61 6.78
N GLY A 38 4.15 8.32 6.88
CA GLY A 38 4.17 7.59 8.14
C GLY A 38 2.79 7.56 8.81
N ASP A 39 1.71 7.61 8.03
CA ASP A 39 0.34 7.71 8.52
C ASP A 39 -0.54 6.57 8.01
N THR A 40 -1.26 5.94 8.95
CA THR A 40 -2.22 4.87 8.70
C THR A 40 -3.50 5.34 8.01
N PHE A 41 -3.77 6.65 7.94
CA PHE A 41 -4.95 7.21 7.28
C PHE A 41 -5.09 6.73 5.83
N TYR A 42 -4.01 6.71 5.06
CA TYR A 42 -4.01 6.24 3.67
C TYR A 42 -4.12 4.72 3.57
N CYS A 43 -3.54 3.96 4.51
CA CYS A 43 -3.73 2.51 4.58
C CYS A 43 -5.21 2.13 4.76
N LYS A 44 -6.01 2.92 5.50
CA LYS A 44 -7.45 2.64 5.69
C LYS A 44 -8.25 2.70 4.39
N LYS A 45 -7.82 3.53 3.43
CA LYS A 45 -8.48 3.74 2.13
C LYS A 45 -8.20 2.62 1.12
N ILE A 46 -7.23 1.75 1.40
CA ILE A 46 -6.92 0.59 0.57
C ILE A 46 -8.06 -0.43 0.68
N GLU A 47 -8.54 -0.88 -0.47
CA GLU A 47 -9.66 -1.83 -0.59
C GLU A 47 -9.14 -3.28 -0.55
N VAL A 48 -8.02 -3.55 -1.21
CA VAL A 48 -7.41 -4.88 -1.29
C VAL A 48 -6.75 -5.25 0.03
N SER A 49 -7.33 -6.26 0.70
CA SER A 49 -6.96 -6.68 2.05
C SER A 49 -5.47 -7.00 2.25
N PHE A 50 -4.81 -7.65 1.28
CA PHE A 50 -3.39 -7.99 1.44
C PHE A 50 -2.48 -6.76 1.35
N ILE A 51 -2.80 -5.80 0.45
CA ILE A 51 -2.07 -4.53 0.33
C ILE A 51 -2.30 -3.71 1.60
N LYS A 52 -3.55 -3.66 2.07
CA LYS A 52 -3.94 -2.96 3.29
C LYS A 52 -3.16 -3.44 4.50
N LYS A 53 -3.13 -4.76 4.73
CA LYS A 53 -2.41 -5.36 5.85
C LYS A 53 -0.91 -5.04 5.79
N LYS A 54 -0.30 -5.18 4.61
CA LYS A 54 1.12 -4.87 4.38
C LYS A 54 1.42 -3.38 4.61
N CYS A 55 0.50 -2.48 4.25
CA CYS A 55 0.61 -1.06 4.51
C CYS A 55 0.70 -0.76 6.01
N PHE A 56 -0.26 -1.28 6.80
CA PHE A 56 -0.26 -1.12 8.26
C PHE A 56 1.01 -1.66 8.90
N GLU A 57 1.44 -2.86 8.52
CA GLU A 57 2.65 -3.49 9.07
C GLU A 57 3.90 -2.62 8.85
N ILE A 58 4.07 -2.06 7.65
CA ILE A 58 5.22 -1.19 7.35
C ILE A 58 5.13 0.13 8.13
N VAL A 59 3.97 0.78 8.13
CA VAL A 59 3.77 2.06 8.82
C VAL A 59 3.96 1.91 10.33
N GLU A 60 3.37 0.88 10.95
CA GLU A 60 3.53 0.59 12.38
C GLU A 60 4.97 0.27 12.74
N ARG A 61 5.68 -0.50 11.90
CA ARG A 61 7.10 -0.76 12.09
C ARG A 61 7.92 0.54 12.05
N LYS A 62 7.65 1.42 11.08
CA LYS A 62 8.32 2.72 10.95
C LYS A 62 8.06 3.59 12.19
N LEU A 63 6.81 3.66 12.66
CA LEU A 63 6.43 4.38 13.89
C LEU A 63 7.09 3.80 15.14
N SER A 64 7.20 2.48 15.24
CA SER A 64 7.88 1.81 16.35
C SER A 64 9.37 2.15 16.38
N LEU A 65 10.05 2.10 15.22
CA LEU A 65 11.45 2.52 15.08
C LEU A 65 11.65 4.00 15.45
N LEU A 66 10.73 4.86 15.00
CA LEU A 66 10.75 6.28 15.32
C LEU A 66 10.59 6.50 16.84
N LYS A 67 9.67 5.78 17.48
CA LYS A 67 9.45 5.85 18.93
C LYS A 67 10.69 5.39 19.70
N LYS A 68 11.32 4.31 19.27
CA LYS A 68 12.57 3.80 19.86
C LYS A 68 13.71 4.81 19.72
N CYS A 69 13.91 5.35 18.52
CA CYS A 69 14.92 6.37 18.27
C CYS A 69 14.70 7.61 19.17
N ARG A 70 13.45 8.08 19.30
CA ARG A 70 13.11 9.20 20.17
C ARG A 70 13.33 8.91 21.65
N SER A 71 13.12 7.67 22.10
CA SER A 71 13.41 7.29 23.49
C SER A 71 14.91 7.23 23.79
N GLU A 72 15.74 6.94 22.80
CA GLU A 72 17.20 6.82 22.95
C GLU A 72 17.91 8.17 22.81
N ASN A 73 17.46 9.01 21.86
CA ASN A 73 18.17 10.24 21.48
C ASN A 73 17.41 11.54 21.82
N GLY A 74 16.18 11.43 22.32
CA GLY A 74 15.29 12.56 22.57
C GLY A 74 14.40 12.92 21.38
N TYR A 75 13.29 13.61 21.66
CA TYR A 75 12.21 13.86 20.68
C TYR A 75 12.63 14.67 19.43
N ASN A 76 13.71 15.45 19.52
CA ASN A 76 14.20 16.34 18.46
C ASN A 76 15.54 15.89 17.85
N ALA A 77 15.96 14.66 18.11
CA ALA A 77 17.19 14.14 17.53
C ALA A 77 17.11 14.11 16.00
N LYS A 78 18.03 14.83 15.34
CA LYS A 78 18.12 14.87 13.87
C LYS A 78 18.22 13.48 13.25
N GLU A 79 18.83 12.53 13.97
CA GLU A 79 18.98 11.13 13.58
C GLU A 79 17.63 10.42 13.38
N CYS A 80 16.59 10.82 14.13
CA CYS A 80 15.26 10.23 14.02
C CYS A 80 14.42 10.85 12.88
N ASN A 81 14.83 12.00 12.32
CA ASN A 81 14.10 12.63 11.20
C ASN A 81 14.20 11.82 9.91
N ASN A 82 15.30 11.09 9.69
CA ASN A 82 15.45 10.19 8.55
C ASN A 82 14.49 8.99 8.58
N LEU A 83 13.88 8.72 9.74
CA LEU A 83 12.86 7.69 9.94
C LEU A 83 11.43 8.27 9.86
N ALA A 84 11.26 9.59 9.85
CA ALA A 84 9.98 10.26 9.71
C ALA A 84 9.60 10.52 8.24
N TYR A 85 10.60 10.83 7.41
CA TYR A 85 10.49 11.01 5.96
C TYR A 85 10.70 9.70 5.19
#